data_AF-A0A0C9UX54-F1
#
_entry.id   AF-A0A0C9UX54-F1
#
_cell.length_a   1.000
_cell.length_b   1.000
_cell.length_c   1.000
_cell.angle_alpha   90.00
_cell.angle_beta   90.00
_cell.angle_gamma   90.00
#
_symmetry.space_group_name_H-M   'P 1'
#
loop_
_entity.id
_entity.type
_entity.pdbx_description
1 polymer ?
#
loop_
_entity_poly.entity_id
_entity_poly.type
_entity_poly.pdbx_seq_one_letter_code
_entity_poly.pdbx_strand_id
1 'polypeptide(L)'
;MVQVGDIIPSYKFPYVPYSEELENHGACGVPTTLNTDQWKGKLVVLVGVPGAFTPGCHVTHIPPYVARAKELKAKGADAVVFVAANDLFVMSAWGRVVGAKNDVCFILFQPFSIQTDDTFYLS
;
A
#
# COMPACT_ATOMS: atom_id res chain seq x y z
N MET A 1 17.86 -5.66 7.78
CA MET A 1 17.43 -6.16 6.46
C MET A 1 16.76 -7.50 6.70
N VAL A 2 15.48 -7.65 6.34
CA VAL A 2 14.71 -8.90 6.53
C VAL A 2 15.25 -9.98 5.57
N GLN A 3 15.37 -11.21 6.04
CA GLN A 3 15.82 -12.39 5.29
C GLN A 3 14.68 -13.41 5.12
N VAL A 4 14.87 -14.35 4.18
CA VAL A 4 13.94 -15.48 4.03
C VAL A 4 13.97 -16.32 5.30
N GLY A 5 12.78 -16.58 5.86
CA GLY A 5 12.62 -17.31 7.12
C GLY A 5 12.43 -16.41 8.34
N ASP A 6 12.70 -15.11 8.23
CA ASP A 6 12.44 -14.16 9.31
C ASP A 6 10.93 -13.97 9.52
N ILE A 7 10.57 -13.70 10.78
CA ILE A 7 9.24 -13.24 11.14
C ILE A 7 9.15 -11.75 10.79
N ILE A 8 8.14 -11.38 10.01
CA ILE A 8 7.84 -9.98 9.73
C ILE A 8 7.49 -9.26 11.04
N PRO A 9 8.17 -8.15 11.39
CA PRO A 9 7.87 -7.42 12.61
C PRO A 9 6.47 -6.79 12.55
N SER A 10 5.90 -6.53 13.73
CA SER A 10 4.67 -5.72 13.84
C SER A 10 4.95 -4.30 13.36
N TYR A 11 4.19 -3.82 12.38
CA TYR A 11 4.30 -2.48 11.83
C TYR A 11 2.93 -1.99 11.34
N LYS A 12 2.73 -0.68 11.43
CA LYS A 12 1.49 0.01 11.06
C LYS A 12 1.73 0.85 9.82
N PHE A 13 1.05 0.52 8.73
CA PHE A 13 1.10 1.26 7.47
C PHE A 13 -0.14 2.13 7.30
N PRO A 14 -0.01 3.46 7.25
CA PRO A 14 -1.10 4.34 6.87
C PRO A 14 -1.46 4.14 5.39
N TYR A 15 -2.74 4.21 5.07
CA TYR A 15 -3.22 4.22 3.69
C TYR A 15 -4.63 4.80 3.59
N VAL A 16 -5.06 5.14 2.37
CA VAL A 16 -6.48 5.43 2.09
C VAL A 16 -7.04 4.27 1.28
N PRO A 17 -8.07 3.56 1.80
CA PRO A 17 -8.69 2.47 1.06
C PRO A 17 -9.36 3.00 -0.21
N TYR A 18 -9.40 2.18 -1.25
CA TYR A 18 -10.21 2.50 -2.42
C TYR A 18 -11.69 2.57 -2.05
N SER A 19 -12.40 3.51 -2.66
CA SER A 19 -13.85 3.51 -2.76
C SER A 19 -14.26 4.07 -4.12
N GLU A 20 -15.43 3.70 -4.61
CA GLU A 20 -15.97 4.24 -5.88
C GLU A 20 -16.20 5.76 -5.79
N GLU A 21 -16.53 6.26 -4.60
CA GLU A 21 -16.70 7.69 -4.35
C GLU A 21 -15.40 8.48 -4.52
N LEU A 22 -14.25 7.88 -4.20
CA LEU A 22 -12.96 8.51 -4.47
C LEU A 22 -12.66 8.57 -5.96
N GLU A 23 -13.07 7.57 -6.73
CA GLU A 23 -12.90 7.56 -8.20
C GLU A 23 -13.74 8.65 -8.86
N ASN A 24 -14.95 8.87 -8.35
CA ASN A 24 -15.89 9.86 -8.88
C ASN A 24 -15.82 11.24 -8.20
N HIS A 25 -14.80 11.49 -7.37
CA HIS A 25 -14.61 12.74 -6.61
C HIS A 25 -15.79 13.10 -5.68
N GLY A 26 -16.60 12.11 -5.28
CA GLY A 26 -17.76 12.29 -4.40
C GLY A 26 -17.42 12.29 -2.91
N ALA A 27 -16.21 11.89 -2.53
CA ALA A 27 -15.76 11.88 -1.14
C ALA A 27 -14.27 12.22 -1.01
N CYS A 28 -13.88 12.64 0.20
CA CYS A 28 -12.49 12.77 0.59
C CYS A 28 -11.93 11.42 1.05
N GLY A 29 -10.64 11.19 0.79
CA GLY A 29 -9.95 9.98 1.27
C GLY A 29 -9.81 10.02 2.78
N VAL A 30 -10.38 9.04 3.49
CA VAL A 30 -10.22 8.90 4.93
C VAL A 30 -9.04 7.95 5.21
N PRO A 31 -7.95 8.43 5.83
CA PRO A 31 -6.83 7.58 6.17
C PRO A 31 -7.22 6.50 7.19
N THR A 32 -6.64 5.33 7.05
CA THR A 32 -6.72 4.23 8.00
C THR A 32 -5.37 3.53 8.12
N THR A 33 -5.28 2.54 9.01
CA THR A 33 -4.05 1.83 9.31
C THR A 33 -4.18 0.35 9.00
N LEU A 34 -3.24 -0.18 8.21
CA LEU A 34 -3.02 -1.61 8.06
C LEU A 34 -1.94 -2.05 9.06
N ASN A 35 -2.17 -3.13 9.80
CA ASN A 35 -1.18 -3.70 10.73
C ASN A 35 -0.72 -5.07 10.23
N THR A 36 0.60 -5.30 10.18
CA THR A 36 1.19 -6.61 9.81
C THR A 36 0.78 -7.74 10.75
N ASP A 37 0.31 -7.47 11.97
CA ASP A 37 -0.29 -8.48 12.84
C ASP A 37 -1.48 -9.20 12.18
N GLN A 38 -2.19 -8.53 11.27
CA GLN A 38 -3.30 -9.10 10.50
C GLN A 38 -2.84 -10.10 9.42
N TRP A 39 -1.53 -10.20 9.16
CA TRP A 39 -0.93 -11.10 8.18
C TRP A 39 -0.54 -12.46 8.76
N LYS A 40 -0.65 -12.65 10.09
CA LYS A 40 -0.35 -13.95 10.73
C LYS A 40 -1.24 -15.04 10.14
N GLY A 41 -0.61 -16.11 9.66
CA GLY A 41 -1.30 -17.24 9.02
C GLY A 41 -1.82 -16.96 7.61
N LYS A 42 -1.48 -15.81 7.01
CA LYS A 42 -1.90 -15.43 5.65
C LYS A 42 -0.69 -15.37 4.71
N LEU A 43 -0.93 -15.68 3.44
CA LEU A 43 0.04 -15.46 2.38
C LEU A 43 -0.16 -14.05 1.81
N VAL A 44 0.78 -13.15 2.09
CA VAL A 44 0.74 -11.76 1.61
C VAL A 44 1.85 -11.54 0.59
N VAL A 45 1.46 -11.11 -0.61
CA VAL A 45 2.40 -10.65 -1.63
C VAL A 45 2.67 -9.16 -1.39
N LEU A 46 3.83 -8.84 -0.85
CA LEU A 46 4.27 -7.46 -0.60
C LEU A 46 5.30 -7.03 -1.64
N VAL A 47 5.01 -5.96 -2.39
CA VAL A 47 5.86 -5.44 -3.47
C VAL A 47 6.31 -4.03 -3.11
N GLY A 48 7.61 -3.86 -2.84
CA GLY A 48 8.23 -2.56 -2.60
C GLY A 48 8.66 -1.89 -3.89
N VAL A 49 8.39 -0.59 -4.02
CA VAL A 49 8.86 0.23 -5.14
C VAL A 49 9.51 1.53 -4.66
N PRO A 50 10.47 2.09 -5.42
CA PRO A 50 11.08 3.38 -5.10
C PRO A 50 10.07 4.52 -5.00
N GLY A 51 9.05 4.53 -5.86
CA GLY A 51 8.01 5.55 -5.78
C GLY A 51 6.92 5.44 -6.85
N ALA A 52 5.74 5.96 -6.49
CA ALA A 52 4.60 6.13 -7.38
C ALA A 52 4.95 7.04 -8.57
N PHE A 53 4.33 6.79 -9.73
CA PHE A 53 4.49 7.58 -10.97
C PHE A 53 5.91 7.66 -11.56
N THR A 54 6.89 6.92 -11.01
CA THR A 54 8.22 6.80 -11.63
C THR A 54 8.17 5.94 -12.89
N PRO A 55 8.97 6.22 -13.95
CA PRO A 55 8.78 5.60 -15.27
C PRO A 55 8.73 4.06 -15.25
N GLY A 56 9.68 3.41 -14.57
CA GLY A 56 9.71 1.94 -14.48
C GLY A 56 8.58 1.37 -13.62
N CYS A 57 8.30 1.98 -12.47
CA CYS A 57 7.28 1.47 -11.56
C CYS A 57 5.87 1.59 -12.15
N HIS A 58 5.60 2.73 -12.78
CA HIS A 58 4.28 3.08 -13.29
C HIS A 58 3.94 2.36 -14.60
N VAL A 59 4.89 2.27 -15.55
CA VAL A 59 4.58 1.76 -16.90
C VAL A 59 4.71 0.25 -16.98
N THR A 60 5.79 -0.33 -16.42
CA THR A 60 6.14 -1.73 -16.68
C THR A 60 6.03 -2.63 -15.47
N HIS A 61 6.29 -2.12 -14.26
CA HIS A 61 6.35 -2.96 -13.07
C HIS A 61 4.98 -3.26 -12.47
N ILE A 62 4.21 -2.24 -12.07
CA ILE A 62 2.98 -2.44 -11.28
C ILE A 62 1.74 -2.86 -12.08
N PRO A 63 1.44 -2.29 -13.28
CA PRO A 63 0.20 -2.62 -13.98
C PRO A 63 -0.02 -4.12 -14.24
N PRO A 64 1.01 -4.92 -14.60
CA PRO A 64 0.84 -6.37 -14.75
C PRO A 64 0.43 -7.09 -13.45
N TYR A 65 0.93 -6.67 -12.28
CA TYR A 65 0.50 -7.26 -11.01
C TYR A 65 -0.95 -6.91 -10.69
N VAL A 66 -1.37 -5.67 -10.98
CA VAL A 66 -2.76 -5.22 -10.78
C VAL A 66 -3.70 -6.04 -11.66
N ALA A 67 -3.40 -6.17 -12.95
CA ALA A 67 -4.21 -6.95 -13.89
C ALA A 67 -4.34 -8.43 -13.49
N ARG A 68 -3.32 -8.98 -12.81
CA ARG A 68 -3.24 -10.38 -12.39
C ARG A 68 -3.54 -10.60 -10.91
N ALA A 69 -4.01 -9.58 -10.19
CA ALA A 69 -4.27 -9.66 -8.76
C ALA A 69 -5.23 -10.80 -8.40
N LYS A 70 -6.25 -11.01 -9.22
CA LYS A 70 -7.21 -12.12 -9.05
C LYS A 70 -6.57 -13.50 -9.24
N GLU A 71 -5.62 -13.65 -10.17
CA GLU A 71 -4.86 -14.89 -10.35
C GLU A 71 -3.97 -15.17 -9.13
N LEU A 72 -3.32 -14.15 -8.58
CA LEU A 72 -2.52 -14.28 -7.37
C LEU A 72 -3.38 -14.74 -6.19
N LYS A 73 -4.56 -14.14 -6.02
CA LYS A 73 -5.53 -14.55 -5.01
C LYS A 73 -6.01 -15.99 -5.21
N ALA A 74 -6.31 -16.38 -6.45
CA ALA A 74 -6.71 -17.75 -6.78
C ALA A 74 -5.61 -18.79 -6.48
N LYS A 75 -4.33 -18.36 -6.46
CA LYS A 75 -3.19 -19.20 -6.06
C LYS A 75 -2.92 -19.22 -4.54
N GLY A 76 -3.82 -18.64 -3.75
CA GLY A 76 -3.78 -18.66 -2.29
C GLY A 76 -3.22 -17.40 -1.64
N ALA A 77 -2.94 -16.32 -2.39
CA ALA A 77 -2.58 -15.05 -1.77
C ALA A 77 -3.82 -14.40 -1.12
N ASP A 78 -3.78 -14.14 0.18
CA ASP A 78 -4.84 -13.44 0.90
C ASP A 78 -4.85 -11.93 0.57
N ALA A 79 -3.66 -11.37 0.30
CA ALA A 79 -3.51 -9.96 -0.02
C ALA A 79 -2.34 -9.73 -0.99
N VAL A 80 -2.49 -8.72 -1.84
CA VAL A 80 -1.42 -8.15 -2.67
C VAL A 80 -1.30 -6.68 -2.30
N VAL A 81 -0.11 -6.27 -1.89
CA VAL A 81 0.15 -4.98 -1.26
C VAL A 81 1.35 -4.31 -1.92
N PHE A 82 1.18 -3.07 -2.38
CA PHE A 82 2.26 -2.24 -2.92
C PHE A 82 2.67 -1.21 -1.88
N VAL A 83 3.97 -1.10 -1.63
CA VAL A 83 4.54 -0.21 -0.61
C VAL A 83 5.58 0.73 -1.20
N ALA A 84 5.49 2.02 -0.86
CA ALA A 84 6.44 3.05 -1.25
C ALA A 84 6.52 4.17 -0.20
N ALA A 85 7.53 5.03 -0.29
CA ALA A 85 7.73 6.15 0.64
C ALA A 85 6.92 7.43 0.30
N ASN A 86 6.08 7.39 -0.75
CA ASN A 86 5.15 8.49 -1.08
C ASN A 86 4.04 8.59 -0.03
N ASP A 87 3.49 9.79 0.17
CA ASP A 87 2.35 9.98 1.07
C ASP A 87 1.13 9.12 0.68
N LEU A 88 0.28 8.86 1.68
CA LEU A 88 -0.86 7.96 1.58
C LEU A 88 -1.90 8.39 0.54
N PHE A 89 -2.02 9.70 0.26
CA PHE A 89 -2.96 10.20 -0.74
C PHE A 89 -2.42 10.01 -2.16
N VAL A 90 -1.13 10.23 -2.37
CA VAL A 90 -0.44 9.90 -3.63
C VAL A 90 -0.52 8.40 -3.91
N MET A 91 -0.29 7.56 -2.90
CA MET A 91 -0.40 6.10 -3.05
C MET A 91 -1.83 5.66 -3.43
N SER A 92 -2.84 6.25 -2.80
CA SER A 92 -4.25 5.99 -3.13
C SER A 92 -4.64 6.47 -4.53
N ALA A 93 -4.19 7.67 -4.92
CA ALA A 93 -4.40 8.20 -6.26
C ALA A 93 -3.72 7.32 -7.32
N TRP A 94 -2.50 6.87 -7.06
CA TRP A 94 -1.78 6.00 -7.97
C TRP A 94 -2.50 4.67 -8.18
N GLY A 95 -3.00 4.05 -7.09
CA GLY A 95 -3.83 2.84 -7.17
C GLY A 95 -5.04 3.01 -8.09
N ARG A 96 -5.75 4.13 -8.00
CA ARG A 96 -6.86 4.46 -8.91
C ARG A 96 -6.40 4.59 -10.36
N VAL A 97 -5.31 5.31 -10.61
CA VAL A 97 -4.76 5.51 -11.97
C VAL A 97 -4.37 4.19 -12.63
N VAL A 98 -3.82 3.23 -11.87
CA VAL A 98 -3.44 1.92 -12.41
C VAL A 98 -4.59 0.90 -12.43
N GLY A 99 -5.81 1.31 -12.05
CA GLY A 99 -7.00 0.45 -12.10
C GLY A 99 -7.07 -0.63 -11.00
N ALA A 100 -6.41 -0.40 -9.87
CA ALA A 100 -6.30 -1.36 -8.76
C ALA A 100 -7.62 -1.74 -8.08
N LYS A 101 -8.54 -0.77 -7.97
CA LYS A 101 -9.82 -0.90 -7.26
C LYS A 101 -9.66 -1.61 -5.90
N ASN A 102 -10.53 -2.56 -5.59
CA ASN A 102 -10.52 -3.38 -4.38
C ASN A 102 -9.63 -4.65 -4.49
N ASP A 103 -8.93 -4.83 -5.61
CA ASP A 103 -8.19 -6.08 -5.83
C ASP A 103 -6.83 -6.11 -5.11
N VAL A 104 -6.25 -4.94 -4.83
CA VAL A 104 -4.92 -4.80 -4.21
C VAL A 104 -4.91 -3.58 -3.27
N CYS A 105 -3.90 -3.49 -2.39
CA CYS A 105 -3.73 -2.38 -1.46
C CYS A 105 -2.48 -1.56 -1.77
N PHE A 106 -2.56 -0.23 -1.66
CA PHE A 106 -1.43 0.69 -1.81
C PHE A 106 -1.18 1.38 -0.47
N ILE A 107 -0.02 1.11 0.14
CA ILE A 107 0.31 1.57 1.48
C ILE A 107 1.53 2.49 1.49
N LEU A 108 1.52 3.44 2.42
CA LEU A 108 2.66 4.32 2.68
C LEU A 108 3.62 3.62 3.66
N PHE A 109 4.91 3.62 3.33
CA PHE A 109 5.99 3.31 4.25
C PHE A 109 6.64 4.60 4.73
N GLN A 110 6.42 4.93 6.01
CA GLN A 110 7.14 6.02 6.66
C GLN A 110 8.30 5.44 7.48
N PRO A 111 9.56 5.62 7.04
CA PRO A 111 10.71 5.10 7.77
C PRO A 111 10.94 5.80 9.12
N PHE A 112 10.18 6.87 9.43
CA PHE A 112 10.18 7.53 10.73
C PHE A 112 8.77 7.65 11.27
N SER A 113 8.57 7.13 12.48
CA SER A 113 7.38 7.34 13.30
C SER A 113 7.24 8.82 13.64
N ILE A 114 6.54 9.58 12.81
CA ILE A 114 5.79 10.73 13.33
C ILE A 114 4.54 10.10 13.93
N GLN A 115 4.67 9.59 15.16
CA GLN A 115 3.50 9.44 16.01
C GLN A 115 2.91 10.85 16.11
N THR A 116 1.63 10.99 15.83
CA THR A 116 0.89 12.26 15.79
C THR A 116 0.80 12.98 17.16
N ASP A 117 1.68 12.62 18.09
CA ASP A 117 1.85 13.25 19.40
C ASP A 117 3.03 14.24 19.41
N ASP A 118 3.89 14.23 18.38
CA ASP A 118 4.97 15.18 18.24
C ASP A 118 4.47 16.47 17.59
N THR A 119 3.87 17.30 18.44
CA THR A 119 3.81 18.75 18.22
C THR A 119 5.21 19.21 17.84
N PHE A 120 5.40 19.63 16.59
CA PHE A 120 6.66 20.21 16.15
C PHE A 120 6.98 21.44 17.01
N TYR A 121 7.88 21.30 17.98
CA TYR A 121 8.57 22.45 18.55
C TYR A 121 9.51 22.98 17.47
N LEU A 122 9.09 24.05 16.79
CA LEU A 122 10.04 24.95 16.15
C LEU A 122 10.77 25.68 17.28
N SER A 123 12.03 25.29 17.54
CA SER A 123 13.00 26.14 18.22
C SER A 123 13.92 26.78 17.18
#